data_AF-A0A2D0IM36-F1
#
_entry.id   AF-A0A2D0IM36-F1
#
_cell.length_a   1.000
_cell.length_b   1.000
_cell.length_c   1.000
_cell.angle_alpha   90.00
_cell.angle_beta   90.00
_cell.angle_gamma   90.00
#
_symmetry.space_group_name_H-M   'P 1'
#
loop_
_entity.id
_entity.type
_entity.pdbx_description
1 polymer ?
#
loop_
_entity_poly.entity_id
_entity_poly.type
_entity_poly.pdbx_seq_one_letter_code
_entity_poly.pdbx_strand_id
1 'polypeptide(L)'
;MVGKPLNLRDIEQGMEQLNRLPSQQITIDIQPAKQPGFSDVILKRAASRLPVHASLGMDNSGQKNTGKEQINVTLGLDNLLHLADLWSISANRNSDFRHNHQNWNVASGITIPYGYWSFDYQYARNSSFQMISVGTDRYRHESKGQTHQLKANRTLYRDSKQKLGLNIGLVRRQTSNIAAGVKLSVSSRH
;
A
#
# COMPACT_ATOMS: atom_id res chain seq x y z
N MET A 1 4.75 -9.71 -25.71
CA MET A 1 3.61 -9.67 -26.66
C MET A 1 4.07 -9.62 -28.13
N VAL A 2 5.29 -10.05 -28.46
CA VAL A 2 5.77 -10.04 -29.85
C VAL A 2 5.22 -11.27 -30.58
N GLY A 3 4.59 -11.07 -31.75
CA GLY A 3 4.10 -12.16 -32.62
C GLY A 3 2.77 -12.79 -32.23
N LYS A 4 2.00 -12.20 -31.30
CA LYS A 4 0.61 -12.61 -31.00
C LYS A 4 -0.38 -11.68 -31.70
N PRO A 5 -1.61 -12.14 -31.99
CA PRO A 5 -2.68 -11.26 -32.49
C PRO A 5 -2.81 -10.04 -31.60
N LEU A 6 -2.83 -8.86 -32.21
CA LEU A 6 -2.97 -7.59 -31.50
C LEU A 6 -4.31 -7.58 -30.76
N ASN A 7 -4.26 -7.59 -29.43
CA ASN A 7 -5.44 -7.47 -28.59
C ASN A 7 -5.39 -6.16 -27.82
N LEU A 8 -6.36 -5.29 -28.08
CA LEU A 8 -6.46 -3.99 -27.39
C LEU A 8 -6.55 -4.15 -25.87
N ARG A 9 -7.18 -5.22 -25.36
CA ARG A 9 -7.34 -5.46 -23.92
C ARG A 9 -6.03 -5.76 -23.21
N ASP A 10 -5.10 -6.43 -23.88
CA ASP A 10 -3.76 -6.70 -23.37
C ASP A 10 -2.99 -5.39 -23.20
N ILE A 11 -3.11 -4.49 -24.20
CA ILE A 11 -2.48 -3.17 -24.19
C ILE A 11 -3.09 -2.30 -23.09
N GLU A 12 -4.42 -2.21 -23.02
CA GLU A 12 -5.12 -1.46 -21.96
C GLU A 12 -4.73 -1.95 -20.57
N GLN A 13 -4.63 -3.27 -20.37
CA GLN A 13 -4.18 -3.83 -19.09
C GLN A 13 -2.74 -3.42 -18.77
N GLY A 14 -1.81 -3.50 -19.74
CA GLY A 14 -0.43 -3.05 -19.54
C GLY A 14 -0.35 -1.55 -19.23
N MET A 15 -1.11 -0.74 -19.96
CA MET A 15 -1.16 0.70 -19.79
C MET A 15 -1.75 1.11 -18.44
N GLU A 16 -2.79 0.43 -17.96
CA GLU A 16 -3.33 0.63 -16.62
C GLU A 16 -2.27 0.39 -15.53
N GLN A 17 -1.45 -0.67 -15.68
CA GLN A 17 -0.40 -0.99 -14.71
C GLN A 17 0.74 0.05 -14.74
N LEU A 18 1.14 0.50 -15.93
CA LEU A 18 2.20 1.49 -16.08
C LEU A 18 1.77 2.88 -15.60
N ASN A 19 0.54 3.28 -15.92
CA ASN A 19 -0.02 4.58 -15.51
C ASN A 19 -0.44 4.63 -14.03
N ARG A 20 -0.35 3.53 -13.29
CA ARG A 20 -0.50 3.53 -11.83
C ARG A 20 0.62 4.32 -11.15
N LEU A 21 1.82 4.35 -11.75
CA LEU A 21 2.99 5.00 -11.18
C LEU A 21 2.89 6.53 -11.32
N PRO A 22 2.83 7.31 -10.22
CA PRO A 22 2.71 8.76 -10.29
C PRO A 22 3.83 9.47 -11.07
N SER A 23 5.02 8.85 -11.13
CA SER A 23 6.19 9.37 -11.84
C SER A 23 6.13 9.20 -13.35
N GLN A 24 5.25 8.35 -13.89
CA GLN A 24 5.22 8.04 -15.31
C GLN A 24 3.79 8.07 -15.84
N GLN A 25 3.58 8.86 -16.89
CA GLN A 25 2.39 8.77 -17.70
C GLN A 25 2.77 8.34 -19.10
N ILE A 26 2.14 7.28 -19.58
CA ILE A 26 2.39 6.64 -20.87
C ILE A 26 1.14 6.78 -21.73
N THR A 27 1.35 7.07 -23.01
CA THR A 27 0.36 6.99 -24.08
C THR A 27 0.80 5.97 -25.12
N ILE A 28 -0.16 5.43 -25.86
CA ILE A 28 0.10 4.48 -26.94
C ILE A 28 -0.15 5.13 -28.29
N ASP A 29 0.64 4.72 -29.26
CA ASP A 29 0.43 5.01 -30.67
C ASP A 29 0.59 3.70 -31.45
N ILE A 30 -0.44 3.31 -32.19
CA ILE A 30 -0.45 2.06 -32.96
C ILE A 30 -0.26 2.43 -34.41
N GLN A 31 0.87 2.02 -34.98
CA GLN A 31 1.24 2.34 -36.35
C GLN A 31 1.33 1.07 -37.21
N PRO A 32 1.05 1.14 -38.52
CA PRO A 32 1.28 0.02 -39.43
C PRO A 32 2.75 -0.37 -39.42
N ALA A 33 3.05 -1.65 -39.23
CA ALA A 33 4.42 -2.13 -39.30
C ALA A 33 4.87 -2.29 -40.76
N LYS A 34 6.18 -2.39 -40.98
CA LYS A 34 6.75 -2.64 -42.31
C LYS A 34 6.34 -4.00 -42.90
N GLN A 35 6.04 -4.98 -42.04
CA GLN A 35 5.57 -6.29 -42.46
C GLN A 35 4.03 -6.30 -42.57
N PRO A 36 3.46 -6.72 -43.71
CA PRO A 36 2.01 -6.87 -43.85
C PRO A 36 1.40 -7.75 -42.77
N GLY A 37 0.28 -7.32 -42.18
CA GLY A 37 -0.40 -8.04 -41.10
C GLY A 37 0.16 -7.78 -39.69
N PHE A 38 1.17 -6.93 -39.55
CA PHE A 38 1.73 -6.53 -38.26
C PHE A 38 1.46 -5.04 -37.97
N SER A 39 1.48 -4.69 -36.67
CA SER A 39 1.40 -3.30 -36.20
C SER A 39 2.43 -3.07 -35.12
N ASP A 40 3.07 -1.91 -35.15
CA ASP A 40 4.01 -1.48 -34.14
C ASP A 40 3.27 -0.70 -33.05
N VAL A 41 3.42 -1.13 -31.80
CA VAL A 41 2.84 -0.46 -30.62
C VAL A 41 3.92 0.39 -29.98
N ILE A 42 3.84 1.69 -30.20
CA ILE A 42 4.82 2.66 -29.70
C ILE A 42 4.32 3.22 -28.36
N LEU A 43 5.10 3.00 -27.30
CA LEU A 43 4.85 3.60 -26.00
C LEU A 43 5.54 4.96 -25.93
N LYS A 44 4.76 6.03 -25.79
CA LYS A 44 5.28 7.39 -25.62
C LYS A 44 5.12 7.80 -24.16
N ARG A 45 6.19 8.31 -23.56
CA ARG A 45 6.12 8.86 -22.21
C ARG A 45 5.59 10.29 -22.29
N ALA A 46 4.34 10.50 -21.89
CA ALA A 46 3.67 11.80 -21.89
C ALA A 46 4.18 12.71 -20.76
N ALA A 47 4.52 12.14 -19.60
CA ALA A 47 5.14 12.87 -18.49
C ALA A 47 6.10 11.96 -17.73
N SER A 48 7.25 12.53 -17.33
CA SER A 48 8.23 11.87 -16.47
C SER A 48 8.55 12.80 -15.31
N ARG A 49 8.22 12.39 -14.09
CA ARG A 49 8.65 13.06 -12.86
C ARG A 49 9.74 12.23 -12.19
N LEU A 50 10.30 12.77 -11.10
CA LEU A 50 11.18 11.98 -10.25
C LEU A 50 10.42 10.73 -9.77
N PRO A 51 11.07 9.55 -9.74
CA PRO A 51 10.47 8.30 -9.27
C PRO A 51 10.29 8.25 -7.75
N VAL A 52 10.29 9.41 -7.10
CA VAL A 52 10.17 9.58 -5.66
C VAL A 52 9.08 10.62 -5.41
N HIS A 53 8.13 10.29 -4.55
CA HIS A 53 7.09 11.22 -4.13
C HIS A 53 6.89 11.16 -2.62
N ALA A 54 6.54 12.30 -2.04
CA ALA A 54 6.33 12.43 -0.61
C ALA A 54 5.04 13.20 -0.36
N SER A 55 4.30 12.82 0.68
CA SER A 55 3.13 13.56 1.14
C SER A 55 3.16 13.67 2.65
N LEU A 56 2.85 14.86 3.15
CA LEU A 56 2.62 15.14 4.56
C LEU A 56 1.14 15.51 4.73
N GLY A 57 0.48 14.94 5.72
CA GLY A 57 -0.89 15.25 6.08
C GLY A 57 -1.04 15.40 7.59
N MET A 58 -2.12 16.04 7.97
CA MET A 58 -2.60 16.11 9.35
C MET A 58 -4.09 15.84 9.34
N ASP A 59 -4.55 14.96 10.23
CA ASP A 59 -5.97 14.65 10.37
C ASP A 59 -6.35 14.54 11.84
N ASN A 60 -7.66 14.44 12.11
CA ASN A 60 -8.23 14.29 13.45
C ASN A 60 -8.88 12.90 13.66
N SER A 61 -8.40 11.88 12.93
CA SER A 61 -8.96 10.52 12.92
C SER A 61 -8.55 9.67 14.14
N GLY A 62 -7.69 10.20 15.01
CA GLY A 62 -7.19 9.51 16.18
C GLY A 62 -8.22 9.34 17.31
N GLN A 63 -7.96 8.40 18.22
CA GLN A 63 -8.85 8.14 19.35
C GLN A 63 -8.67 9.17 20.47
N LYS A 64 -9.77 9.49 21.17
CA LYS A 64 -9.78 10.44 22.29
C LYS A 64 -8.75 10.08 23.38
N ASN A 65 -8.51 8.78 23.60
CA ASN A 65 -7.60 8.29 24.63
C ASN A 65 -6.13 8.15 24.14
N THR A 66 -5.85 8.22 22.83
CA THR A 66 -4.49 8.04 22.31
C THR A 66 -3.98 9.24 21.49
N GLY A 67 -4.73 10.34 21.46
CA GLY A 67 -4.47 11.54 20.67
C GLY A 67 -5.39 11.62 19.45
N LYS A 68 -6.17 12.70 19.37
CA LYS A 68 -7.18 12.92 18.32
C LYS A 68 -6.53 13.39 17.01
N GLU A 69 -5.53 14.26 17.12
CA GLU A 69 -4.76 14.76 15.98
C GLU A 69 -3.61 13.82 15.64
N GLN A 70 -3.46 13.51 14.35
CA GLN A 70 -2.42 12.66 13.80
C GLN A 70 -1.67 13.37 12.69
N ILE A 71 -0.36 13.18 12.66
CA ILE A 71 0.51 13.61 11.55
C ILE A 71 0.87 12.35 10.77
N ASN A 72 0.65 12.37 9.46
CA ASN A 72 0.98 11.28 8.56
C ASN A 72 2.02 11.72 7.53
N VAL A 73 3.10 10.96 7.41
CA VAL A 73 4.13 11.12 6.38
C VAL A 73 4.11 9.87 5.52
N THR A 74 4.01 10.03 4.21
CA THR A 74 4.14 8.93 3.24
C THR A 74 5.25 9.26 2.27
N LEU A 75 6.11 8.29 2.01
CA LEU A 75 7.12 8.30 0.97
C LEU A 75 6.81 7.15 0.01
N GLY A 76 6.85 7.42 -1.28
CA GLY A 76 6.69 6.42 -2.32
C GLY A 76 7.84 6.45 -3.31
N LEU A 77 8.22 5.26 -3.79
CA LEU A 77 9.23 5.05 -4.82
C LEU A 77 8.62 4.25 -5.96
N ASP A 78 8.75 4.76 -7.17
CA ASP A 78 8.19 4.17 -8.37
C ASP A 78 9.27 3.45 -9.19
N ASN A 79 8.92 2.27 -9.68
CA ASN A 79 9.68 1.50 -10.65
C ASN A 79 11.14 1.24 -10.27
N LEU A 80 11.40 0.94 -8.99
CA LEU A 80 12.76 0.73 -8.47
C LEU A 80 13.42 -0.51 -9.09
N LEU A 81 12.64 -1.57 -9.32
CA LEU A 81 13.10 -2.83 -9.92
C LEU A 81 12.94 -2.86 -11.44
N HIS A 82 12.46 -1.77 -12.06
CA HIS A 82 12.10 -1.71 -13.49
C HIS A 82 10.98 -2.70 -13.89
N LEU A 83 10.14 -3.11 -12.94
CA LEU A 83 9.04 -4.05 -13.14
C LEU A 83 7.67 -3.38 -13.02
N ALA A 84 7.61 -2.05 -13.17
CA ALA A 84 6.45 -1.24 -12.85
C ALA A 84 5.99 -1.39 -11.38
N ASP A 85 6.96 -1.64 -10.50
CA ASP A 85 6.77 -1.81 -9.06
C ASP A 85 6.52 -0.48 -8.34
N LEU A 86 5.70 -0.50 -7.30
CA LEU A 86 5.43 0.66 -6.45
C LEU A 86 5.77 0.31 -5.01
N TRP A 87 6.67 1.08 -4.41
CA TRP A 87 7.03 0.97 -3.00
C TRP A 87 6.43 2.13 -2.24
N SER A 88 5.95 1.86 -1.02
CA SER A 88 5.43 2.89 -0.14
C SER A 88 5.88 2.63 1.28
N ILE A 89 6.21 3.69 1.99
CA ILE A 89 6.47 3.69 3.43
C ILE A 89 5.67 4.84 4.01
N SER A 90 4.87 4.56 5.03
CA SER A 90 4.13 5.58 5.76
C SER A 90 4.40 5.48 7.26
N ALA A 91 4.47 6.64 7.89
CA ALA A 91 4.57 6.77 9.33
C ALA A 91 3.45 7.71 9.80
N ASN A 92 2.77 7.33 10.85
CA ASN A 92 1.75 8.12 11.51
C ASN A 92 2.07 8.18 13.00
N ARG A 93 1.96 9.37 13.59
CA ARG A 93 2.11 9.58 15.02
C ARG A 93 1.07 10.59 15.52
N ASN A 94 0.63 10.41 16.76
CA ASN A 94 -0.19 11.40 17.44
C ASN A 94 0.56 12.74 17.66
N SER A 95 -0.13 13.85 17.42
CA SER A 95 0.40 15.22 17.47
C SER A 95 0.53 15.81 18.89
N ASP A 96 -0.12 15.20 19.89
CA ASP A 96 -0.34 15.85 21.19
C ASP A 96 0.90 15.87 22.12
N PHE A 97 1.99 15.15 21.80
CA PHE A 97 3.26 15.05 22.57
C PHE A 97 3.13 14.88 24.12
N ARG A 98 1.95 14.53 24.64
CA ARG A 98 1.70 14.38 26.08
C ARG A 98 2.32 13.08 26.59
N HIS A 99 2.95 13.14 27.76
CA HIS A 99 3.64 11.99 28.38
C HIS A 99 2.71 10.85 28.84
N ASN A 100 1.39 11.04 28.80
CA ASN A 100 0.43 10.08 29.34
C ASN A 100 -0.14 9.09 28.29
N HIS A 101 -0.05 9.40 26.99
CA HIS A 101 -0.56 8.53 25.92
C HIS A 101 0.23 8.74 24.61
N GLN A 102 0.63 7.65 23.94
CA GLN A 102 1.27 7.70 22.62
C GLN A 102 0.66 6.66 21.70
N ASN A 103 0.49 7.02 20.43
CA ASN A 103 0.19 6.09 19.35
C ASN A 103 1.11 6.37 18.18
N TRP A 104 1.81 5.34 17.70
CA TRP A 104 2.57 5.42 16.47
C TRP A 104 2.31 4.19 15.62
N ASN A 105 2.30 4.40 14.31
CA ASN A 105 2.13 3.37 13.30
C ASN A 105 3.13 3.60 12.18
N VAL A 106 3.83 2.54 11.78
CA VAL A 106 4.65 2.54 10.57
C VAL A 106 4.16 1.41 9.69
N ALA A 107 3.88 1.73 8.44
CA ALA A 107 3.55 0.76 7.42
C ALA A 107 4.52 0.87 6.24
N SER A 108 4.73 -0.24 5.58
CA SER A 108 5.52 -0.33 4.35
C SER A 108 4.84 -1.33 3.44
N GLY A 109 4.96 -1.12 2.14
CA GLY A 109 4.39 -2.05 1.17
C GLY A 109 5.07 -1.95 -0.18
N ILE A 110 4.91 -3.03 -0.93
CA ILE A 110 5.36 -3.16 -2.31
C ILE A 110 4.25 -3.78 -3.14
N THR A 111 4.02 -3.23 -4.33
CA THR A 111 3.09 -3.75 -5.33
C THR A 111 3.85 -4.01 -6.62
N ILE A 112 3.76 -5.24 -7.15
CA ILE A 112 4.41 -5.64 -8.40
C ILE A 112 3.34 -6.18 -9.36
N PRO A 113 3.14 -5.55 -10.53
CA PRO A 113 2.24 -6.05 -11.56
C PRO A 113 2.95 -7.05 -12.49
N TYR A 114 2.20 -8.02 -13.00
CA TYR A 114 2.68 -8.95 -14.03
C TYR A 114 1.53 -9.32 -14.98
N GLY A 115 1.41 -8.58 -16.08
CA GLY A 115 0.33 -8.74 -17.06
C GLY A 115 -1.03 -8.54 -16.41
N TYR A 116 -1.82 -9.61 -16.33
CA TYR A 116 -3.15 -9.62 -15.71
C TYR A 116 -3.13 -9.85 -14.18
N TRP A 117 -1.95 -10.08 -13.60
CA TRP A 117 -1.75 -10.27 -12.16
C TRP A 117 -1.17 -9.01 -11.50
N SER A 118 -1.48 -8.83 -10.22
CA SER A 118 -0.83 -7.87 -9.32
C SER A 118 -0.58 -8.55 -7.99
N PHE A 119 0.63 -8.40 -7.47
CA PHE A 119 1.03 -8.93 -6.18
C PHE A 119 1.33 -7.79 -5.23
N ASP A 120 0.79 -7.85 -4.03
CA ASP A 120 0.92 -6.81 -3.04
C ASP A 120 1.38 -7.43 -1.72
N TYR A 121 2.46 -6.89 -1.15
CA TYR A 121 2.90 -7.22 0.20
C TYR A 121 2.89 -5.96 1.06
N GLN A 122 2.33 -6.07 2.25
CA GLN A 122 2.26 -4.98 3.21
C GLN A 122 2.69 -5.47 4.59
N TYR A 123 3.52 -4.67 5.25
CA TYR A 123 3.91 -4.84 6.63
C TYR A 123 3.54 -3.58 7.41
N ALA A 124 2.83 -3.74 8.52
CA ALA A 124 2.48 -2.66 9.41
C ALA A 124 2.83 -3.02 10.85
N ARG A 125 3.40 -2.07 11.57
CA ARG A 125 3.66 -2.15 13.00
C ARG A 125 3.10 -0.93 13.68
N ASN A 126 2.30 -1.17 14.71
CA ASN A 126 1.71 -0.13 15.52
C ASN A 126 2.05 -0.37 17.00
N SER A 127 2.21 0.69 17.75
CA SER A 127 2.31 0.64 19.20
C SER A 127 1.50 1.78 19.79
N SER A 128 0.68 1.44 20.77
CA SER A 128 -0.03 2.41 21.58
C SER A 128 0.24 2.15 23.06
N PHE A 129 0.24 3.21 23.86
CA PHE A 129 0.14 3.07 25.31
C PHE A 129 -0.88 4.05 25.87
N GLN A 130 -1.54 3.62 26.93
CA GLN A 130 -2.46 4.42 27.72
C GLN A 130 -2.27 4.17 29.22
N MET A 131 -2.52 5.18 30.02
CA MET A 131 -2.53 5.06 31.48
C MET A 131 -3.96 4.77 31.93
N ILE A 132 -4.16 3.64 32.59
CA ILE A 132 -5.46 3.24 33.16
C ILE A 132 -5.38 3.46 34.67
N SER A 133 -6.34 4.20 35.23
CA SER A 133 -6.44 4.40 36.67
C SER A 133 -7.25 3.26 37.30
N VAL A 134 -6.72 2.61 38.33
CA VAL A 134 -7.42 1.59 39.13
C VAL A 134 -7.24 1.99 40.60
N GLY A 135 -8.31 2.48 41.23
CA GLY A 135 -8.21 3.10 42.56
C GLY A 135 -7.40 4.40 42.53
N THR A 136 -6.45 4.56 43.44
CA THR A 136 -5.48 5.68 43.47
C THR A 136 -4.26 5.48 42.56
N ASP A 137 -4.07 4.25 42.06
CA ASP A 137 -2.88 3.88 41.29
C ASP A 137 -3.10 3.98 39.78
N ARG A 138 -2.03 4.34 39.06
CA ARG A 138 -2.04 4.47 37.60
C ARG A 138 -1.17 3.38 36.98
N TYR A 139 -1.77 2.53 36.16
CA TYR A 139 -1.10 1.44 35.47
C TYR A 139 -0.92 1.74 33.98
N ARG A 140 0.27 1.48 33.45
CA ARG A 140 0.54 1.58 32.02
C ARG A 140 0.03 0.33 31.31
N HIS A 141 -0.88 0.53 30.36
CA HIS A 141 -1.32 -0.46 29.41
C HIS A 141 -0.72 -0.17 28.03
N GLU A 142 0.05 -1.09 27.49
CA GLU A 142 0.69 -1.00 26.19
C GLU A 142 0.14 -2.08 25.25
N SER A 143 -0.21 -1.69 24.03
CA SER A 143 -0.58 -2.61 22.95
C SER A 143 0.40 -2.47 21.80
N LYS A 144 0.97 -3.59 21.37
CA LYS A 144 1.85 -3.69 20.21
C LYS A 144 1.18 -4.58 19.18
N GLY A 145 1.04 -4.10 17.96
CA GLY A 145 0.51 -4.85 16.83
C GLY A 145 1.53 -4.96 15.70
N GLN A 146 1.57 -6.12 15.08
CA GLN A 146 2.31 -6.38 13.85
C GLN A 146 1.37 -7.10 12.87
N THR A 147 1.33 -6.64 11.63
CA THR A 147 0.50 -7.23 10.59
C THR A 147 1.32 -7.43 9.33
N HIS A 148 1.28 -8.64 8.80
CA HIS A 148 1.77 -8.99 7.49
C HIS A 148 0.58 -9.32 6.61
N GLN A 149 0.54 -8.76 5.41
CA GLN A 149 -0.50 -9.01 4.43
C GLN A 149 0.13 -9.31 3.08
N LEU A 150 -0.27 -10.42 2.48
CA LEU A 150 0.04 -10.79 1.12
C LEU A 150 -1.26 -10.83 0.34
N LYS A 151 -1.31 -10.19 -0.83
CA LYS A 151 -2.46 -10.21 -1.74
C LYS A 151 -1.99 -10.54 -3.15
N ALA A 152 -2.81 -11.28 -3.87
CA ALA A 152 -2.67 -11.57 -5.28
C ALA A 152 -4.00 -11.27 -5.95
N ASN A 153 -3.98 -10.37 -6.93
CA ASN A 153 -5.15 -9.95 -7.68
C ASN A 153 -4.97 -10.35 -9.14
N ARG A 154 -6.01 -10.90 -9.76
CA ARG A 154 -6.01 -11.29 -11.18
C ARG A 154 -7.22 -10.71 -11.88
N THR A 155 -7.02 -9.97 -12.96
CA THR A 155 -8.10 -9.64 -13.89
C THR A 155 -8.47 -10.89 -14.69
N LEU A 156 -9.69 -11.41 -14.50
CA LEU A 156 -10.18 -12.61 -15.19
C LEU A 156 -10.79 -12.26 -16.55
N TYR A 157 -11.47 -11.14 -16.62
CA TYR A 157 -12.14 -10.67 -17.82
C TYR A 157 -12.17 -9.14 -17.87
N ARG A 158 -12.02 -8.58 -19.06
CA ARG A 158 -12.11 -7.14 -19.31
C ARG A 158 -12.74 -6.89 -20.67
N ASP A 159 -13.62 -5.91 -20.69
CA ASP A 159 -14.13 -5.24 -21.88
C ASP A 159 -14.18 -3.71 -21.65
N SER A 160 -14.57 -2.95 -22.66
CA SER A 160 -14.71 -1.49 -22.67
C SER A 160 -15.63 -0.94 -21.59
N LYS A 161 -16.58 -1.75 -21.08
CA LYS A 161 -17.57 -1.34 -20.08
C LYS A 161 -17.44 -2.01 -18.71
N GLN A 162 -16.71 -3.13 -18.64
CA GLN A 162 -16.73 -3.98 -17.45
C GLN A 162 -15.39 -4.70 -17.23
N LYS A 163 -15.03 -4.88 -15.96
CA LYS A 163 -13.82 -5.59 -15.53
C LYS A 163 -14.19 -6.55 -14.40
N LEU A 164 -13.85 -7.82 -14.58
CA LEU A 164 -14.00 -8.85 -13.55
C LEU A 164 -12.61 -9.24 -13.05
N GLY A 165 -12.44 -9.24 -11.72
CA GLY A 165 -11.20 -9.62 -11.06
C GLY A 165 -11.44 -10.60 -9.93
N LEU A 166 -10.42 -11.42 -9.66
CA LEU A 166 -10.31 -12.29 -8.50
C LEU A 166 -9.24 -11.73 -7.58
N ASN A 167 -9.54 -11.64 -6.28
CA ASN A 167 -8.61 -11.14 -5.27
C ASN A 167 -8.43 -12.22 -4.20
N ILE A 168 -7.18 -12.61 -3.94
CA ILE A 168 -6.82 -13.60 -2.92
C ILE A 168 -5.91 -12.89 -1.93
N GLY A 169 -6.14 -13.07 -0.62
CA GLY A 169 -5.36 -12.42 0.41
C GLY A 169 -5.11 -13.30 1.62
N LEU A 170 -3.89 -13.25 2.15
CA LEU A 170 -3.50 -13.84 3.41
C LEU A 170 -3.06 -12.72 4.36
N VAL A 171 -3.60 -12.74 5.58
CA VAL A 171 -3.25 -11.77 6.62
C VAL A 171 -2.83 -12.51 7.87
N ARG A 172 -1.65 -12.17 8.38
CA ARG A 172 -1.17 -12.63 9.68
C ARG A 172 -1.01 -11.42 10.60
N ARG A 173 -1.71 -11.44 11.73
CA ARG A 173 -1.68 -10.36 12.71
C ARG A 173 -1.30 -10.89 14.07
N GLN A 174 -0.29 -10.27 14.67
CA GLN A 174 0.17 -10.54 16.02
C GLN A 174 -0.07 -9.31 16.88
N THR A 175 -0.75 -9.50 18.00
CA THR A 175 -1.04 -8.43 18.96
C THR A 175 -0.57 -8.86 20.33
N SER A 176 0.29 -8.06 20.96
CA SER A 176 0.76 -8.25 22.32
C SER A 176 0.26 -7.10 23.18
N ASN A 177 -0.46 -7.45 24.25
CA ASN A 177 -0.97 -6.49 25.23
C ASN A 177 -0.21 -6.69 26.55
N ILE A 178 0.35 -5.61 27.07
CA ILE A 178 1.14 -5.57 28.30
C ILE A 178 0.41 -4.62 29.27
N ALA A 179 0.15 -5.06 30.48
CA ALA A 179 -0.38 -4.22 31.55
C ALA A 179 0.51 -4.35 32.79
N ALA A 180 0.90 -3.21 33.37
CA ALA A 180 1.73 -3.19 34.59
C ALA A 180 3.05 -4.00 34.48
N GLY A 181 3.62 -4.10 33.27
CA GLY A 181 4.83 -4.89 33.01
C GLY A 181 4.60 -6.39 32.78
N VAL A 182 3.37 -6.88 32.91
CA VAL A 182 3.00 -8.28 32.70
C VAL A 182 2.24 -8.44 31.37
N LYS A 183 2.63 -9.42 30.56
CA LYS A 183 1.93 -9.75 29.32
C LYS A 183 0.58 -10.37 29.67
N LEU A 184 -0.51 -9.78 29.16
CA LEU A 184 -1.85 -10.33 29.34
C LEU A 184 -2.06 -11.47 28.33
N SER A 185 -1.90 -12.71 28.79
CA SER A 185 -2.10 -13.93 28.00
C SER A 185 -3.51 -14.01 27.41
N VAL A 186 -4.52 -13.53 28.14
CA VAL A 186 -5.95 -13.63 27.80
C VAL A 186 -6.36 -12.66 26.66
N SER A 187 -5.54 -11.65 26.36
CA SER A 187 -5.82 -10.62 25.35
C SER A 187 -4.77 -10.57 24.22
N SER A 188 -3.74 -11.40 24.30
CA SER A 188 -2.72 -11.51 23.25
C SER A 188 -3.18 -12.51 22.19
N ARG A 189 -3.20 -12.10 20.91
CA ARG A 189 -3.60 -12.97 19.78
C ARG A 189 -2.41 -13.13 18.84
N HIS A 190 -2.07 -14.38 18.52
CA HIS A 190 -0.90 -14.76 17.70
C HIS A 190 -1.25 -15.08 16.25
#